data_AF-A0A2G8L255-F1
#
_entry.id   AF-A0A2G8L255-F1
#
_cell.length_a   1.000
_cell.length_b   1.000
_cell.length_c   1.000
_cell.angle_alpha   90.00
_cell.angle_beta   90.00
_cell.angle_gamma   90.00
#
_symmetry.space_group_name_H-M   'P 1'
#
loop_
_entity.id
_entity.type
_entity.pdbx_description
1 polymer ?
#
loop_
_entity_poly.entity_id
_entity_poly.type
_entity_poly.pdbx_seq_one_letter_code
_entity_poly.pdbx_strand_id
1 'polypeptide(L)'
;MATRKKDGGADFKFFESPDTTAALDNVKTWLQRHSKKWIQVEPPTNKSIGSLLASLVQYQEDHFGRHVSKPPLTRIPMKCLLDFRSGGGLCHILMAAYKFKSEQGW
;
A
#
# COMPACT_ATOMS: atom_id res chain seq x y z
N MET A 1 -3.78 -17.01 -24.96
CA MET A 1 -3.63 -15.60 -25.37
C MET A 1 -3.10 -14.82 -24.18
N ALA A 2 -1.83 -14.43 -24.21
CA ALA A 2 -1.25 -13.59 -23.16
C ALA A 2 -1.88 -12.20 -23.28
N THR A 3 -2.75 -11.85 -22.35
CA THR A 3 -3.28 -10.49 -22.23
C THR A 3 -2.07 -9.59 -22.00
N ARG A 4 -1.72 -8.79 -23.02
CA ARG A 4 -0.74 -7.72 -22.87
C ARG A 4 -1.21 -6.85 -21.71
N LYS A 5 -0.50 -6.90 -20.57
CA LYS A 5 -0.68 -5.93 -19.50
C LYS A 5 -0.50 -4.57 -20.15
N LYS A 6 -1.55 -3.74 -20.14
CA LYS A 6 -1.42 -2.30 -20.44
C LYS A 6 -0.26 -1.80 -19.59
N ASP A 7 0.75 -1.25 -20.24
CA ASP A 7 1.92 -0.66 -19.58
C ASP A 7 1.48 0.21 -18.40
N GLY A 8 1.87 -0.19 -17.18
CA GLY A 8 1.76 0.64 -15.98
C GLY A 8 0.52 0.46 -15.09
N GLY A 9 -0.03 -0.75 -14.91
CA GLY A 9 -1.05 -1.00 -13.87
C GLY A 9 -0.48 -1.68 -12.62
N ALA A 10 -1.13 -1.51 -11.46
CA ALA A 10 -0.77 -2.26 -10.26
C ALA A 10 -1.02 -3.77 -10.49
N ASP A 11 -0.08 -4.61 -10.03
CA ASP A 11 -0.27 -6.05 -10.09
C ASP A 11 -1.07 -6.54 -8.88
N PHE A 12 -2.40 -6.40 -8.95
CA PHE A 12 -3.31 -6.85 -7.91
C PHE A 12 -3.10 -8.32 -7.54
N LYS A 13 -2.80 -9.19 -8.53
CA LYS A 13 -2.54 -10.62 -8.28
C LYS A 13 -1.27 -10.84 -7.45
N PHE A 14 -0.25 -10.01 -7.67
CA PHE A 14 0.97 -10.05 -6.85
C PHE A 14 0.68 -9.64 -5.40
N PHE A 15 -0.10 -8.58 -5.18
CA PHE A 15 -0.42 -8.09 -3.84
C PHE A 15 -1.41 -8.98 -3.06
N GLU A 16 -2.22 -9.75 -3.78
CA GLU A 16 -3.13 -10.74 -3.21
C GLU A 16 -2.54 -12.16 -3.17
N SER A 17 -1.28 -12.34 -3.62
CA SER A 17 -0.64 -13.65 -3.59
C SER A 17 -0.42 -14.13 -2.15
N PRO A 18 -0.43 -15.45 -1.91
CA PRO A 18 -0.15 -16.01 -0.58
C PRO A 18 1.21 -15.58 -0.03
N ASP A 19 2.24 -15.53 -0.89
CA ASP A 19 3.61 -15.14 -0.49
C ASP A 19 3.66 -13.69 -0.02
N THR A 20 3.04 -12.76 -0.76
CA THR A 20 2.97 -11.36 -0.36
C THR A 20 2.12 -11.18 0.89
N THR A 21 0.99 -11.90 0.97
CA THR A 21 0.10 -11.88 2.14
C THR A 21 0.82 -12.35 3.41
N ALA A 22 1.69 -13.35 3.30
CA ALA A 22 2.54 -13.79 4.40
C ALA A 22 3.61 -12.75 4.77
N ALA A 23 4.22 -12.09 3.78
CA ALA A 23 5.19 -11.02 4.04
C ALA A 23 4.56 -9.82 4.78
N LEU A 24 3.27 -9.54 4.53
CA LEU A 24 2.52 -8.47 5.18
C LEU A 24 2.22 -8.72 6.67
N ASP A 25 2.42 -9.94 7.19
CA ASP A 25 2.25 -10.21 8.63
C ASP A 25 3.18 -9.36 9.50
N ASN A 26 4.41 -9.14 9.04
CA ASN A 26 5.38 -8.28 9.72
C ASN A 26 4.86 -6.83 9.82
N VAL A 27 4.29 -6.34 8.72
CA VAL A 27 3.74 -4.99 8.62
C VAL A 27 2.51 -4.83 9.51
N LYS A 28 1.57 -5.78 9.44
CA LYS A 28 0.39 -5.81 10.32
C LYS A 28 0.80 -5.79 11.79
N THR A 29 1.71 -6.69 12.18
CA THR A 29 2.17 -6.79 13.58
C THR A 29 2.82 -5.49 14.05
N TRP A 30 3.62 -4.85 13.19
CA TRP A 30 4.23 -3.57 13.52
C TRP A 30 3.19 -2.46 13.70
N LEU A 31 2.19 -2.39 12.81
CA LEU A 31 1.08 -1.42 12.89
C LEU A 31 0.26 -1.62 14.16
N GLN A 32 -0.03 -2.88 14.55
CA GLN A 32 -0.73 -3.21 15.79
C GLN A 32 0.00 -2.70 17.04
N ARG A 33 1.33 -2.60 17.02
CA ARG A 33 2.12 -2.09 18.13
C ARG A 33 2.21 -0.55 18.15
N HIS A 34 2.47 0.08 17.00
CA HIS A 34 2.79 1.51 16.94
C HIS A 34 1.61 2.41 16.59
N SER A 35 0.59 1.85 15.94
CA SER A 35 -0.55 2.57 15.38
C SER A 35 -1.89 2.18 16.02
N LYS A 36 -1.86 1.47 17.15
CA LYS A 36 -3.04 0.87 17.81
C LYS A 36 -4.21 1.84 17.93
N LYS A 37 -3.95 3.08 18.36
CA LYS A 37 -4.99 4.11 18.54
C LYS A 37 -5.76 4.48 17.27
N TRP A 38 -5.14 4.37 16.09
CA TRP A 38 -5.74 4.74 14.81
C TRP A 38 -6.39 3.57 14.08
N ILE A 39 -6.03 2.34 14.44
CA ILE A 39 -6.50 1.12 13.78
C ILE A 39 -7.41 0.28 14.67
N GLN A 40 -7.72 0.73 15.89
CA GLN A 40 -8.52 -0.02 16.84
C GLN A 40 -9.96 -0.23 16.35
N VAL A 41 -10.54 0.77 15.68
CA VAL A 41 -11.91 0.72 15.16
C VAL A 41 -12.02 -0.30 14.03
N GLU A 42 -11.01 -0.37 13.17
CA GLU A 42 -10.94 -1.30 12.04
C GLU A 42 -9.53 -1.90 11.93
N PRO A 43 -9.26 -3.00 12.65
CA PRO A 43 -7.94 -3.62 12.64
C PRO A 43 -7.56 -4.12 11.23
N PRO A 44 -6.38 -3.75 10.72
CA PRO A 44 -5.96 -4.15 9.38
C PRO A 44 -5.69 -5.64 9.32
N THR A 45 -6.15 -6.26 8.22
CA THR A 45 -5.88 -7.66 7.87
C THR A 45 -4.83 -7.70 6.76
N ASN A 46 -4.10 -8.80 6.59
CA ASN A 46 -3.12 -8.90 5.50
C ASN A 46 -3.78 -8.68 4.13
N LYS A 47 -5.01 -9.17 3.97
CA LYS A 47 -5.81 -8.96 2.77
C LYS A 47 -6.14 -7.49 2.55
N SER A 48 -6.64 -6.78 3.57
CA SER A 48 -6.98 -5.36 3.43
C SER A 48 -5.75 -4.48 3.20
N ILE A 49 -4.61 -4.82 3.81
CA ILE A 49 -3.32 -4.16 3.54
C ILE A 49 -2.90 -4.41 2.09
N GLY A 50 -2.97 -5.64 1.59
CA GLY A 50 -2.63 -5.99 0.21
C GLY A 50 -3.50 -5.25 -0.81
N SER A 51 -4.82 -5.25 -0.62
CA SER A 51 -5.75 -4.54 -1.49
C SER A 51 -5.53 -3.01 -1.46
N LEU A 52 -5.24 -2.44 -0.27
CA LEU A 52 -4.92 -1.02 -0.13
C LEU A 52 -3.61 -0.67 -0.85
N LEU A 53 -2.58 -1.52 -0.73
CA LEU A 53 -1.30 -1.34 -1.40
C LEU A 53 -1.44 -1.39 -2.92
N ALA A 54 -2.19 -2.37 -3.44
CA ALA A 54 -2.49 -2.47 -4.86
C ALA A 54 -3.23 -1.22 -5.37
N SER A 55 -4.23 -0.76 -4.61
CA SER A 55 -4.99 0.45 -4.94
C SER A 55 -4.12 1.71 -4.89
N LEU A 56 -3.20 1.81 -3.93
CA LEU A 56 -2.22 2.91 -3.83
C LEU A 56 -1.28 2.95 -5.04
N VAL A 57 -0.78 1.79 -5.47
CA VAL A 57 0.05 1.70 -6.68
C VAL A 57 -0.76 2.08 -7.91
N GLN A 58 -2.01 1.61 -8.01
CA GLN A 58 -2.88 1.92 -9.14
C GLN A 58 -3.17 3.42 -9.21
N TYR A 59 -3.49 4.04 -8.07
CA TYR A 59 -3.69 5.49 -7.97
C TYR A 59 -2.44 6.25 -8.43
N GLN A 60 -1.24 5.79 -8.08
CA GLN A 60 -0.02 6.43 -8.55
C GLN A 60 0.17 6.32 -10.06
N GLU A 61 -0.23 5.22 -10.69
CA GLU A 61 -0.12 5.11 -12.14
C GLU A 61 -1.18 5.95 -12.85
N ASP A 62 -2.40 5.99 -12.34
CA ASP A 62 -3.50 6.76 -12.94
C ASP A 62 -3.26 8.27 -12.82
N HIS A 63 -2.74 8.74 -11.69
CA HIS A 63 -2.56 10.17 -11.42
C HIS A 63 -1.14 10.68 -11.64
N PHE A 64 -0.13 9.81 -11.61
CA PHE A 64 1.28 10.19 -11.70
C PHE A 64 2.08 9.36 -12.73
N GLY A 65 1.42 8.50 -13.51
CA GLY A 65 2.05 7.66 -14.53
C GLY A 65 2.55 8.43 -15.76
N ARG A 66 3.13 7.68 -16.71
CA ARG A 66 3.79 8.25 -17.91
C ARG A 66 2.85 8.99 -18.87
N HIS A 67 1.54 8.82 -18.69
CA HIS A 67 0.51 9.45 -19.52
C HIS A 67 0.00 10.78 -18.96
N VAL A 68 0.54 11.25 -17.82
CA VAL A 68 0.07 12.46 -17.16
C VAL A 68 0.90 13.67 -17.60
N SER A 69 0.22 14.76 -17.98
CA SER A 69 0.80 15.93 -18.65
C SER A 69 1.79 16.76 -17.80
N LYS A 70 1.99 16.42 -16.51
CA LYS A 70 3.02 16.98 -15.64
C LYS A 70 3.63 15.85 -14.82
N PRO A 71 4.88 15.40 -15.11
CA PRO A 71 5.51 14.37 -14.31
C PRO A 71 5.68 14.88 -12.88
N PRO A 72 5.00 14.29 -11.90
CA PRO A 72 5.03 14.79 -10.54
C PRO A 72 6.31 14.34 -9.86
N LEU A 73 7.00 15.28 -9.21
CA LEU A 73 8.10 15.02 -8.27
C LEU A 73 7.64 14.25 -7.01
N THR A 74 6.40 13.76 -6.96
CA THR A 74 5.72 13.26 -5.76
C THR A 74 5.43 11.76 -5.76
N ARG A 75 5.86 10.99 -6.78
CA ARG A 75 5.68 9.52 -6.74
C ARG A 75 6.45 8.93 -5.58
N ILE A 76 5.77 8.12 -4.78
CA ILE A 76 6.43 7.35 -3.73
C ILE A 76 7.30 6.29 -4.43
N PRO A 77 8.60 6.19 -4.10
CA PRO A 77 9.44 5.15 -4.67
C PRO A 77 8.84 3.76 -4.39
N MET A 78 8.70 2.92 -5.42
CA MET A 78 8.15 1.56 -5.28
C MET A 78 8.90 0.73 -4.23
N LYS A 79 10.21 0.97 -4.06
CA LYS A 79 11.02 0.35 -3.00
C LYS A 79 10.47 0.58 -1.59
N CYS A 80 9.80 1.72 -1.34
CA CYS A 80 9.20 2.01 -0.04
C CYS A 80 7.88 1.27 0.14
N LEU A 81 7.10 1.12 -0.94
CA LEU A 81 5.83 0.38 -0.94
C LEU A 81 6.02 -1.14 -0.85
N LEU A 82 7.15 -1.64 -1.35
CA LEU A 82 7.52 -3.07 -1.31
C LEU A 82 8.45 -3.42 -0.13
N ASP A 83 8.68 -2.50 0.80
CA ASP A 83 9.46 -2.76 2.01
C ASP A 83 8.58 -3.37 3.10
N PHE A 84 8.42 -4.70 3.06
CA PHE A 84 7.60 -5.47 4.01
C PHE A 84 8.31 -5.77 5.34
N ARG A 85 9.48 -5.17 5.60
CA ARG A 85 10.17 -5.33 6.88
C ARG A 85 9.38 -4.63 7.98
N SER A 86 9.50 -5.15 9.21
CA SER A 86 8.99 -4.50 10.40
C SER A 86 9.65 -3.12 10.56
N GLY A 87 8.86 -2.04 10.60
CA GLY A 87 9.37 -0.67 10.60
C GLY A 87 9.97 -0.19 9.27
N GLY A 88 9.73 -0.92 8.18
CA GLY A 88 10.14 -0.52 6.83
C GLY A 88 9.32 0.61 6.25
N GLY A 89 9.60 0.98 5.00
CA GLY A 89 8.90 2.06 4.28
C GLY A 89 7.37 1.91 4.30
N LEU A 90 6.87 0.69 4.07
CA LEU A 90 5.42 0.44 4.00
C LEU A 90 4.74 0.67 5.35
N CYS A 91 5.42 0.28 6.45
CA CYS A 91 4.91 0.47 7.81
C CYS A 91 4.63 1.95 8.11
N HIS A 92 5.57 2.83 7.78
CA HIS A 92 5.43 4.26 8.02
C HIS A 92 4.38 4.92 7.11
N ILE A 93 4.31 4.50 5.84
CA ILE A 93 3.29 4.98 4.89
C ILE A 93 1.89 4.62 5.38
N LEU A 94 1.67 3.36 5.76
CA LEU A 94 0.38 2.89 6.25
C LEU A 94 0.02 3.56 7.58
N MET A 95 0.97 3.72 8.50
CA MET A 95 0.73 4.46 9.75
C MET A 95 0.26 5.89 9.48
N ALA A 96 0.89 6.61 8.55
CA ALA A 96 0.46 7.95 8.18
C ALA A 96 -0.95 7.94 7.56
N ALA A 97 -1.24 6.97 6.69
CA ALA A 97 -2.56 6.81 6.09
C ALA A 97 -3.65 6.50 7.13
N TYR A 98 -3.41 5.59 8.07
CA TYR A 98 -4.35 5.25 9.14
C TYR A 98 -4.53 6.41 10.12
N LYS A 99 -3.45 7.11 10.48
CA LYS A 99 -3.52 8.33 11.28
C LYS A 99 -4.41 9.37 10.60
N PHE A 100 -4.17 9.64 9.32
CA PHE A 100 -4.97 10.59 8.55
C PHE A 100 -6.44 10.16 8.47
N LYS A 101 -6.72 8.90 8.12
CA LYS A 101 -8.08 8.32 8.11
C LYS A 101 -8.80 8.57 9.46
N SER A 102 -8.12 8.26 10.56
CA SER A 102 -8.66 8.45 11.91
C SER A 102 -8.87 9.92 12.28
N GLU A 103 -7.97 10.82 11.89
CA GLU A 103 -8.08 12.27 12.16
C GLU A 103 -9.18 12.93 11.34
N GLN A 104 -9.51 12.40 10.15
CA GLN A 104 -10.63 12.87 9.33
C GLN A 104 -12.00 12.30 9.75
N GLY A 105 -12.03 11.38 10.74
CA GLY A 105 -13.27 10.79 11.24
C GLY A 105 -14.02 9.93 10.22
N TRP A 106 -13.30 9.31 9.28
CA TRP A 106 -13.84 8.35 8.31
C TRP A 106 -14.29 7.05 8.97
#